data_AF-A0A522E883-F1
#
_entry.id   AF-A0A522E883-F1
#
_cell.length_a   1.000
_cell.length_b   1.000
_cell.length_c   1.000
_cell.angle_alpha   90.00
_cell.angle_beta   90.00
_cell.angle_gamma   90.00
#
_symmetry.space_group_name_H-M   'P 1'
#
loop_
_entity.id
_entity.type
_entity.pdbx_description
1 polymer ?
#
loop_
_entity_poly.entity_id
_entity_poly.type
_entity_poly.pdbx_seq_one_letter_code
_entity_poly.pdbx_strand_id
1 'polypeptide(L)'
;MSNPSLQEDRSCICLFNFFHTEGGDVYTNIIQGRGPLVLSVPHDGATILPGITRRTSTKPRDLGTLPLAMSLRHELGCLGEDSTLVWFDLHRSQVDPNETDRARACVPGLEREFDAYHESLDYAVETALTYFGRCLLLDIHRCSLPEGPDMILGSDQHRASPRSLDLALAQNLRQNFSVAFSPDPARGIDRRYRGGWIVRRAAKQFGTRGLDAVQLELNDALWRLPQRPLAHHLATALVQTISPRSTTTHNEKQAPL
;
A
#
# COMPACT_ATOMS: atom_id res chain seq x y z
N MET A 1 -11.36 31.42 -34.87
CA MET A 1 -11.85 31.33 -33.48
C MET A 1 -11.06 30.22 -32.81
N SER A 2 -10.03 30.62 -32.06
CA SER A 2 -9.01 29.76 -31.46
C SER A 2 -9.47 29.28 -30.10
N ASN A 3 -9.38 27.96 -29.87
CA ASN A 3 -9.69 27.29 -28.62
C ASN A 3 -8.60 27.65 -27.57
N PRO A 4 -8.94 28.19 -26.39
CA PRO A 4 -7.92 28.46 -25.37
C PRO A 4 -7.50 27.13 -24.72
N SER A 5 -6.19 26.92 -24.69
CA SER A 5 -5.53 25.77 -24.08
C SER A 5 -5.76 25.76 -22.57
N LEU A 6 -6.31 24.66 -22.05
CA LEU A 6 -6.25 24.30 -20.64
C LEU A 6 -4.80 23.96 -20.30
N GLN A 7 -4.07 24.97 -19.85
CA GLN A 7 -2.79 24.82 -19.18
C GLN A 7 -3.09 24.76 -17.68
N GLU A 8 -3.51 23.57 -17.22
CA GLU A 8 -3.74 23.35 -15.79
C GLU A 8 -2.40 23.16 -15.06
N ASP A 9 -2.24 24.00 -14.06
CA ASP A 9 -1.12 24.10 -13.14
C ASP A 9 -0.86 22.75 -12.45
N ARG A 10 0.35 22.22 -12.63
CA ARG A 10 0.78 20.96 -12.03
C ARG A 10 1.35 21.29 -10.64
N SER A 11 0.86 20.56 -9.63
CA SER A 11 1.38 20.46 -8.25
C SER A 11 0.86 21.46 -7.20
N CYS A 12 -0.42 21.33 -6.83
CA CYS A 12 -0.82 21.58 -5.45
C CYS A 12 -0.77 20.27 -4.67
N ILE A 13 0.18 20.15 -3.74
CA ILE A 13 0.11 19.16 -2.66
C ILE A 13 -1.01 19.64 -1.73
N CYS A 14 -2.22 19.12 -1.91
CA CYS A 14 -3.28 19.32 -0.93
C CYS A 14 -3.14 18.24 0.14
N LEU A 15 -2.46 18.59 1.24
CA LEU A 15 -2.60 17.86 2.51
C LEU A 15 -4.00 18.13 3.04
N PHE A 16 -4.93 17.21 2.79
CA PHE A 16 -6.26 17.28 3.36
C PHE A 16 -6.30 16.42 4.62
N ASN A 17 -6.32 17.05 5.79
CA ASN A 17 -6.78 16.37 7.00
C ASN A 17 -8.30 16.29 6.93
N PHE A 18 -8.82 15.17 6.42
CA PHE A 18 -10.26 14.96 6.17
C PHE A 18 -11.12 14.92 7.44
N PHE A 19 -10.52 14.98 8.64
CA PHE A 19 -11.24 14.95 9.92
C PHE A 19 -10.74 16.00 10.92
N HIS A 20 -10.90 17.29 10.63
CA HIS A 20 -10.85 18.29 11.70
C HIS A 20 -12.18 18.28 12.47
N THR A 21 -12.20 17.62 13.63
CA THR A 21 -13.15 18.02 14.69
C THR A 21 -12.41 18.94 15.64
N GLU A 22 -13.11 19.94 16.15
CA GLU A 22 -12.60 20.86 17.18
C GLU A 22 -11.84 20.10 18.29
N GLY A 23 -10.52 20.35 18.41
CA GLY A 23 -9.75 20.10 19.63
C GLY A 23 -8.84 18.87 19.74
N GLY A 24 -8.54 18.12 18.66
CA GLY A 24 -7.60 16.99 18.75
C GLY A 24 -6.65 16.87 17.56
N ASP A 25 -5.39 16.53 17.83
CA ASP A 25 -4.42 16.15 16.78
C ASP A 25 -4.87 14.85 16.11
N VAL A 26 -4.99 14.84 14.78
CA VAL A 26 -5.23 13.63 14.00
C VAL A 26 -3.88 13.10 13.52
N TYR A 27 -3.56 11.86 13.87
CA TYR A 27 -2.28 11.20 13.52
C TYR A 27 -2.34 10.41 12.21
N THR A 28 -3.47 10.46 11.51
CA THR A 28 -3.62 9.91 10.17
C THR A 28 -3.45 11.03 9.16
N ASN A 29 -2.65 10.76 8.14
CA ASN A 29 -2.42 11.71 7.07
C ASN A 29 -2.70 11.07 5.72
N ILE A 30 -3.08 11.92 4.76
CA ILE A 30 -3.35 11.52 3.38
C ILE A 30 -2.81 12.56 2.40
N ILE A 31 -2.14 12.08 1.35
CA ILE A 31 -1.88 12.85 0.13
C ILE A 31 -2.75 12.22 -0.94
N GLN A 32 -3.83 12.93 -1.31
CA GLN A 32 -4.78 12.46 -2.30
C GLN A 32 -4.16 12.45 -3.70
N GLY A 33 -4.25 11.30 -4.36
CA GLY A 33 -3.93 11.13 -5.78
C GLY A 33 -5.18 10.99 -6.64
N ARG A 34 -4.96 10.82 -7.94
CA ARG A 34 -6.01 10.65 -8.96
C ARG A 34 -5.81 9.38 -9.79
N GLY A 35 -5.04 8.41 -9.30
CA GLY A 35 -4.80 7.13 -9.93
C GLY A 35 -5.51 5.97 -9.23
N PRO A 36 -5.55 4.78 -9.84
CA PRO A 36 -6.10 3.57 -9.24
C PRO A 36 -5.21 2.93 -8.16
N LEU A 37 -4.07 3.52 -7.81
CA LEU A 37 -3.15 3.00 -6.80
C LEU A 37 -3.26 3.75 -5.47
N VAL A 38 -3.46 2.99 -4.39
CA VAL A 38 -3.45 3.47 -3.00
C VAL A 38 -2.28 2.83 -2.26
N LEU A 39 -1.42 3.66 -1.67
CA LEU A 39 -0.29 3.26 -0.83
C LEU A 39 -0.66 3.44 0.63
N SER A 40 -0.35 2.44 1.45
CA SER A 40 -0.59 2.43 2.90
C SER A 40 0.73 2.25 3.66
N VAL A 41 0.99 3.10 4.65
CA VAL A 41 2.14 2.99 5.57
C VAL A 41 1.68 3.09 7.03
N PRO A 42 1.33 1.97 7.68
CA PRO A 42 0.74 2.00 9.03
C PRO A 42 1.78 2.03 10.17
N HIS A 43 3.06 1.77 9.90
CA HIS A 43 4.03 1.42 10.96
C HIS A 43 5.34 2.24 10.99
N ASP A 44 5.49 3.32 10.21
CA ASP A 44 6.66 4.21 10.32
C ASP A 44 6.47 5.35 11.33
N GLY A 45 5.30 5.43 11.96
CA GLY A 45 4.98 6.43 12.96
C GLY A 45 5.95 6.42 14.15
N ALA A 46 6.41 7.60 14.54
CA ALA A 46 7.33 7.81 15.66
C ALA A 46 6.66 8.47 16.87
N THR A 47 5.45 9.01 16.69
CA THR A 47 4.76 9.80 17.71
C THR A 47 4.31 8.87 18.83
N ILE A 48 4.67 9.25 20.06
CA ILE A 48 4.28 8.52 21.27
C ILE A 48 3.62 9.51 22.20
N LEU A 49 2.35 9.28 22.50
CA LEU A 49 1.56 10.13 23.38
C LEU A 49 1.99 9.95 24.83
N PRO A 50 2.42 11.02 25.52
CA PRO A 50 2.77 10.94 26.94
C PRO A 50 1.60 10.43 27.78
N GLY A 51 1.90 9.64 28.82
CA GLY A 51 0.88 9.14 29.75
C GLY A 51 0.05 7.97 29.25
N ILE A 52 0.14 7.59 27.97
CA ILE A 52 -0.58 6.45 27.41
C ILE A 52 0.29 5.19 27.42
N THR A 53 -0.19 4.14 28.07
CA THR A 53 0.51 2.85 28.20
C THR A 53 0.77 2.21 26.84
N ARG A 54 1.99 1.70 26.65
CA ARG A 54 2.37 0.94 25.45
C ARG A 54 1.98 -0.52 25.61
N ARG A 55 1.63 -1.16 24.49
CA ARG A 55 1.47 -2.62 24.40
C ARG A 55 2.78 -3.31 24.85
N THR A 56 2.65 -4.45 25.52
CA THR A 56 3.78 -5.21 26.08
C THR A 56 4.55 -6.01 25.02
N SER A 57 3.90 -6.39 23.92
CA SER A 57 4.47 -7.19 22.83
C SER A 57 4.53 -6.38 21.53
N THR A 58 5.39 -5.37 21.47
CA THR A 58 5.44 -4.47 20.32
C THR A 58 6.57 -4.82 19.41
N LYS A 59 6.23 -5.14 18.16
CA LYS A 59 7.20 -5.17 17.07
C LYS A 59 7.85 -3.78 16.94
N PRO A 60 9.11 -3.72 16.49
CA PRO A 60 9.75 -2.45 16.17
C PRO A 60 8.97 -1.73 15.06
N ARG A 61 9.22 -0.43 14.97
CA ARG A 61 8.79 0.43 13.88
C ARG A 61 9.31 -0.12 12.54
N ASP A 62 8.51 0.02 11.49
CA ASP A 62 8.91 -0.34 10.13
C ASP A 62 9.73 0.82 9.53
N LEU A 63 10.88 1.13 10.17
CA LEU A 63 11.65 2.35 9.94
C LEU A 63 12.04 2.53 8.47
N GLY A 64 11.64 3.67 7.89
CA GLY A 64 12.02 4.09 6.54
C GLY A 64 10.94 3.83 5.48
N THR A 65 9.87 3.13 5.84
CA THR A 65 8.74 2.83 4.92
C THR A 65 8.02 4.10 4.45
N LEU A 66 7.90 5.14 5.26
CA LEU A 66 7.30 6.42 4.86
C LEU A 66 8.18 7.20 3.86
N PRO A 67 9.49 7.46 4.13
CA PRO A 67 10.39 8.05 3.13
C PRO A 67 10.44 7.27 1.81
N LEU A 68 10.41 5.93 1.87
CA LEU A 68 10.32 5.10 0.68
C LEU A 68 9.00 5.31 -0.05
N ALA A 69 7.86 5.30 0.65
CA ALA A 69 6.54 5.50 0.05
C ALA A 69 6.39 6.89 -0.59
N MET A 70 6.95 7.94 0.03
CA MET A 70 7.02 9.27 -0.57
C MET A 70 7.86 9.29 -1.85
N SER A 71 9.03 8.65 -1.83
CA SER A 71 9.90 8.51 -3.00
C SER A 71 9.22 7.69 -4.11
N LEU A 72 8.55 6.60 -3.74
CA LEU A 72 7.77 5.75 -4.63
C LEU A 72 6.66 6.55 -5.31
N ARG A 73 5.88 7.30 -4.53
CA ARG A 73 4.83 8.18 -5.06
C ARG A 73 5.39 9.22 -6.03
N HIS A 74 6.55 9.82 -5.73
CA HIS A 74 7.21 10.74 -6.65
C HIS A 74 7.56 10.06 -7.99
N GLU A 75 8.22 8.90 -7.94
CA GLU A 75 8.60 8.16 -9.15
C GLU A 75 7.38 7.66 -9.94
N LEU A 76 6.30 7.24 -9.27
CA LEU A 76 5.01 6.94 -9.90
C LEU A 76 4.47 8.16 -10.67
N GLY A 77 4.53 9.35 -10.06
CA GLY A 77 4.12 10.59 -10.71
C GLY A 77 4.97 10.93 -11.94
N CYS A 78 6.28 10.66 -11.92
CA CYS A 78 7.16 10.77 -13.09
C CYS A 78 6.77 9.81 -14.22
N LEU A 79 6.17 8.66 -13.89
CA LEU A 79 5.66 7.68 -14.84
C LEU A 79 4.19 7.93 -15.22
N GLY A 80 3.58 9.01 -14.75
CA GLY A 80 2.19 9.38 -15.06
C GLY A 80 1.13 8.74 -14.16
N GLU A 81 1.52 8.04 -13.09
CA GLU A 81 0.61 7.45 -12.10
C GLU A 81 0.52 8.32 -10.84
N ASP A 82 -0.64 8.93 -10.61
CA ASP A 82 -0.88 9.83 -9.48
C ASP A 82 -1.49 9.07 -8.29
N SER A 83 -0.66 8.27 -7.60
CA SER A 83 -1.11 7.44 -6.47
C SER A 83 -1.54 8.25 -5.23
N THR A 84 -2.50 7.70 -4.49
CA THR A 84 -2.87 8.19 -3.14
C THR A 84 -1.95 7.56 -2.09
N LEU A 85 -1.51 8.31 -1.09
CA LEU A 85 -0.72 7.81 0.04
C LEU A 85 -1.43 8.10 1.36
N VAL A 86 -1.64 7.07 2.17
CA VAL A 86 -2.18 7.16 3.54
C VAL A 86 -1.15 6.62 4.52
N TRP A 87 -0.85 7.37 5.59
CA TRP A 87 0.08 6.91 6.63
C TRP A 87 -0.36 7.31 8.03
N PHE A 88 0.26 6.65 9.02
CA PHE A 88 -0.05 6.82 10.43
C PHE A 88 1.18 7.27 11.22
N ASP A 89 1.06 8.38 11.96
CA ASP A 89 2.16 8.99 12.71
C ASP A 89 2.36 8.40 14.10
N LEU A 90 1.32 7.81 14.71
CA LEU A 90 1.48 7.15 16.01
C LEU A 90 2.32 5.89 15.88
N HIS A 91 3.14 5.66 16.89
CA HIS A 91 3.90 4.44 16.99
C HIS A 91 2.96 3.25 17.21
N ARG A 92 3.19 2.16 16.49
CA ARG A 92 2.41 0.90 16.56
C ARG A 92 2.33 0.23 17.94
N SER A 93 3.12 0.73 18.89
CA SER A 93 3.06 0.31 20.29
C SER A 93 1.87 0.86 21.04
N GLN A 94 1.26 1.96 20.57
CA GLN A 94 0.07 2.55 21.15
C GLN A 94 -1.17 2.16 20.33
N VAL A 95 -1.12 2.32 19.01
CA VAL A 95 -2.18 1.88 18.09
C VAL A 95 -1.52 1.22 16.89
N ASP A 96 -1.87 -0.03 16.60
CA ASP A 96 -1.36 -0.76 15.44
C ASP A 96 -2.49 -0.91 14.40
N PRO A 97 -2.49 -0.11 13.32
CA PRO A 97 -3.57 -0.14 12.33
C PRO A 97 -3.62 -1.46 11.55
N ASN A 98 -2.59 -2.31 11.60
CA ASN A 98 -2.57 -3.59 10.89
C ASN A 98 -2.92 -4.79 11.80
N GLU A 99 -3.58 -4.51 12.93
CA GLU A 99 -4.21 -5.50 13.81
C GLU A 99 -5.74 -5.42 13.71
N THR A 100 -6.40 -6.51 14.07
CA THR A 100 -7.86 -6.65 14.14
C THR A 100 -8.52 -5.65 15.08
N ASP A 101 -9.83 -5.44 14.87
CA ASP A 101 -10.69 -4.64 15.77
C ASP A 101 -10.67 -5.12 17.23
N ARG A 102 -10.32 -6.38 17.50
CA ARG A 102 -10.14 -6.86 18.89
C ARG A 102 -8.89 -6.29 19.56
N ALA A 103 -7.88 -5.91 18.76
CA ALA A 103 -6.68 -5.23 19.20
C ALA A 103 -6.80 -3.69 19.17
N ARG A 104 -7.83 -3.14 18.52
CA ARG A 104 -8.28 -1.74 18.67
C ARG A 104 -8.48 -1.36 20.15
N ALA A 105 -8.88 -2.33 20.98
CA ALA A 105 -9.08 -2.19 22.42
C ALA A 105 -7.80 -2.31 23.29
N CYS A 106 -6.61 -2.52 22.69
CA CYS A 106 -5.41 -2.80 23.49
C CYS A 106 -4.87 -1.59 24.26
N VAL A 107 -5.21 -0.37 23.86
CA VAL A 107 -4.88 0.86 24.58
C VAL A 107 -6.14 1.73 24.66
N PRO A 108 -6.85 1.74 25.80
CA PRO A 108 -8.06 2.53 25.96
C PRO A 108 -7.82 4.01 25.67
N GLY A 109 -8.75 4.63 24.94
CA GLY A 109 -8.72 6.06 24.63
C GLY A 109 -8.05 6.43 23.32
N LEU A 110 -7.59 5.45 22.52
CA LEU A 110 -7.04 5.67 21.18
C LEU A 110 -7.85 4.99 20.05
N GLU A 111 -9.10 4.63 20.33
CA GLU A 111 -9.98 3.95 19.39
C GLU A 111 -10.33 4.83 18.17
N ARG A 112 -10.26 6.16 18.35
CA ARG A 112 -10.58 7.15 17.32
C ARG A 112 -9.48 7.24 16.26
N GLU A 113 -8.23 7.07 16.67
CA GLU A 113 -7.04 7.19 15.83
C GLU A 113 -6.94 5.97 14.90
N PHE A 114 -7.29 4.80 15.43
CA PHE A 114 -7.51 3.59 14.62
C PHE A 114 -8.60 3.83 13.58
N ASP A 115 -9.79 4.30 14.00
CA ASP A 115 -10.90 4.57 13.08
C ASP A 115 -10.52 5.59 12.01
N ALA A 116 -9.93 6.72 12.40
CA ALA A 116 -9.53 7.77 11.48
C ALA A 116 -8.56 7.25 10.40
N TYR A 117 -7.65 6.33 10.76
CA TYR A 117 -6.79 5.66 9.79
C TYR A 117 -7.57 4.83 8.78
N HIS A 118 -8.47 3.97 9.26
CA HIS A 118 -9.25 3.08 8.39
C HIS A 118 -10.31 3.81 7.57
N GLU A 119 -10.94 4.85 8.10
CA GLU A 119 -11.86 5.72 7.36
C GLU A 119 -11.13 6.45 6.23
N SER A 120 -9.92 6.97 6.49
CA SER A 120 -9.11 7.62 5.44
C SER A 120 -8.67 6.63 4.36
N LEU A 121 -8.28 5.42 4.75
CA LEU A 121 -7.91 4.37 3.81
C LEU A 121 -9.10 3.90 2.96
N ASP A 122 -10.26 3.69 3.60
CA ASP A 122 -11.50 3.31 2.94
C ASP A 122 -11.95 4.41 1.97
N TYR A 123 -11.86 5.69 2.36
CA TYR A 123 -12.15 6.82 1.49
C TYR A 123 -11.25 6.83 0.24
N ALA A 124 -9.94 6.62 0.40
CA ALA A 124 -9.01 6.56 -0.71
C ALA A 124 -9.33 5.41 -1.69
N VAL A 125 -9.62 4.22 -1.15
CA VAL A 125 -10.00 3.04 -1.93
C VAL A 125 -11.33 3.25 -2.65
N GLU A 126 -12.34 3.75 -1.94
CA GLU A 126 -13.67 4.04 -2.49
C GLU A 126 -13.60 5.04 -3.64
N THR A 127 -12.77 6.08 -3.48
CA THR A 127 -12.49 7.08 -4.51
C THR A 127 -11.90 6.42 -5.76
N ALA A 128 -10.83 5.64 -5.61
CA ALA A 128 -10.20 4.94 -6.74
C ALA A 128 -11.19 3.99 -7.45
N LEU A 129 -11.97 3.23 -6.69
CA LEU A 129 -12.98 2.32 -7.24
C LEU A 129 -14.08 3.06 -7.99
N THR A 130 -14.55 4.18 -7.46
CA THR A 130 -15.60 5.00 -8.09
C THR A 130 -15.15 5.57 -9.43
N TYR A 131 -13.92 6.08 -9.50
CA TYR A 131 -13.43 6.73 -10.72
C TYR A 131 -12.84 5.77 -11.76
N PHE A 132 -12.23 4.66 -11.33
CA PHE A 132 -11.49 3.76 -12.23
C PHE A 132 -12.12 2.37 -12.38
N GLY A 133 -13.12 2.03 -11.57
CA GLY A 133 -13.71 0.68 -11.52
C GLY A 133 -12.73 -0.39 -10.99
N ARG A 134 -11.55 0.01 -10.52
CA ARG A 134 -10.48 -0.84 -10.01
C ARG A 134 -9.59 -0.07 -9.05
N CYS A 135 -8.98 -0.79 -8.12
CA CYS A 135 -8.01 -0.24 -7.19
C CYS A 135 -6.95 -1.30 -6.87
N LEU A 136 -5.67 -0.91 -6.82
CA LEU A 136 -4.62 -1.68 -6.18
C LEU A 136 -4.28 -1.00 -4.84
N LEU A 137 -4.53 -1.68 -3.73
CA LEU A 137 -4.05 -1.27 -2.41
C LEU A 137 -2.72 -1.97 -2.12
N LEU A 138 -1.65 -1.20 -1.94
CA LEU A 138 -0.33 -1.68 -1.54
C LEU A 138 -0.01 -1.25 -0.10
N ASP A 139 0.00 -2.20 0.82
CA ASP A 139 0.30 -2.01 2.24
C ASP A 139 1.80 -2.27 2.49
N ILE A 140 2.57 -1.20 2.74
CA ILE A 140 4.03 -1.21 2.72
C ILE A 140 4.59 -1.41 4.12
N HIS A 141 5.45 -2.42 4.25
CA HIS A 141 6.03 -2.88 5.50
C HIS A 141 7.51 -3.21 5.37
N ARG A 142 8.09 -3.55 6.51
CA ARG A 142 9.47 -3.98 6.63
C ARG A 142 9.54 -5.30 7.39
N CYS A 143 10.39 -6.21 6.89
CA CYS A 143 10.69 -7.46 7.56
C CYS A 143 12.20 -7.65 7.77
N SER A 144 12.53 -8.51 8.73
CA SER A 144 13.91 -8.90 9.01
C SER A 144 14.07 -10.39 8.79
N LEU A 145 14.65 -10.75 7.64
CA LEU A 145 14.92 -12.14 7.25
C LEU A 145 16.34 -12.23 6.69
N PRO A 146 17.36 -12.52 7.51
CA PRO A 146 18.77 -12.46 7.10
C PRO A 146 19.12 -13.22 5.82
N GLU A 147 18.43 -14.33 5.53
CA GLU A 147 18.63 -15.16 4.32
C GLU A 147 17.34 -15.26 3.48
N GLY A 148 16.43 -14.29 3.63
CA GLY A 148 15.16 -14.24 2.92
C GLY A 148 15.24 -13.58 1.54
N PRO A 149 14.15 -13.62 0.76
CA PRO A 149 14.03 -12.83 -0.45
C PRO A 149 14.12 -11.33 -0.13
N ASP A 150 14.41 -10.52 -1.14
CA ASP A 150 14.40 -9.06 -1.07
C ASP A 150 13.03 -8.54 -0.66
N MET A 151 11.98 -9.17 -1.21
CA MET A 151 10.58 -8.78 -0.98
C MET A 151 9.68 -9.98 -0.74
N ILE A 152 8.70 -9.82 0.15
CA ILE A 152 7.62 -10.79 0.36
C ILE A 152 6.28 -10.14 0.09
N LEU A 153 5.45 -10.82 -0.70
CA LEU A 153 4.08 -10.39 -0.98
C LEU A 153 3.08 -11.20 -0.15
N GLY A 154 2.12 -10.50 0.44
CA GLY A 154 1.05 -11.07 1.25
C GLY A 154 -0.33 -10.66 0.74
N SER A 155 -1.04 -11.56 0.09
CA SER A 155 -2.36 -11.32 -0.51
C SER A 155 -3.42 -12.31 -0.02
N ASP A 156 -3.26 -12.81 1.20
CA ASP A 156 -4.06 -13.87 1.81
C ASP A 156 -4.18 -15.11 0.92
N GLN A 157 -3.03 -15.59 0.41
CA GLN A 157 -2.97 -16.68 -0.58
C GLN A 157 -3.78 -16.36 -1.83
N HIS A 158 -3.53 -15.17 -2.41
CA HIS A 158 -4.19 -14.64 -3.60
C HIS A 158 -5.68 -14.28 -3.42
N ARG A 159 -6.31 -14.59 -2.27
CA ARG A 159 -7.73 -14.24 -2.03
C ARG A 159 -7.99 -12.75 -1.92
N ALA A 160 -6.99 -11.97 -1.51
CA ALA A 160 -7.08 -10.51 -1.45
C ALA A 160 -6.81 -9.85 -2.81
N SER A 161 -6.42 -10.60 -3.83
CA SER A 161 -6.12 -10.11 -5.18
C SER A 161 -6.92 -10.90 -6.23
N PRO A 162 -8.25 -10.73 -6.30
CA PRO A 162 -9.12 -11.53 -7.17
C PRO A 162 -8.86 -11.33 -8.66
N ARG A 163 -8.17 -10.26 -9.09
CA ARG A 163 -7.76 -10.05 -10.49
C ARG A 163 -6.31 -10.45 -10.73
N SER A 164 -5.67 -11.10 -9.75
CA SER A 164 -4.29 -11.58 -9.84
C SER A 164 -3.26 -10.46 -10.07
N LEU A 165 -3.55 -9.23 -9.61
CA LEU A 165 -2.58 -8.14 -9.67
C LEU A 165 -1.35 -8.41 -8.80
N ASP A 166 -1.50 -9.19 -7.73
CA ASP A 166 -0.39 -9.66 -6.91
C ASP A 166 0.60 -10.56 -7.70
N LEU A 167 0.09 -11.47 -8.54
CA LEU A 167 0.89 -12.32 -9.43
C LEU A 167 1.60 -11.48 -10.50
N ALA A 168 0.89 -10.53 -11.10
CA ALA A 168 1.49 -9.60 -12.06
C ALA A 168 2.57 -8.71 -11.43
N LEU A 169 2.31 -8.19 -10.23
CA LEU A 169 3.29 -7.43 -9.45
C LEU A 169 4.53 -8.28 -9.11
N ALA A 170 4.34 -9.51 -8.64
CA ALA A 170 5.43 -10.42 -8.37
C ALA A 170 6.26 -10.69 -9.63
N GLN A 171 5.62 -10.89 -10.78
CA GLN A 171 6.30 -11.10 -12.05
C GLN A 171 7.16 -9.89 -12.45
N ASN A 172 6.63 -8.67 -12.33
CA ASN A 172 7.35 -7.46 -12.70
C ASN A 172 8.50 -7.16 -11.73
N LEU A 173 8.29 -7.33 -10.42
CA LEU A 173 9.33 -7.14 -9.41
C LEU A 173 10.49 -8.14 -9.56
N ARG A 174 10.20 -9.38 -9.99
CA ARG A 174 11.22 -10.42 -10.22
C ARG A 174 12.24 -10.10 -11.31
N GLN A 175 12.01 -9.06 -12.09
CA GLN A 175 13.00 -8.57 -13.05
C GLN A 175 14.23 -7.97 -12.37
N ASN A 176 14.09 -7.47 -11.14
CA ASN A 176 15.16 -6.76 -10.42
C ASN A 176 15.40 -7.30 -8.99
N PHE A 177 14.45 -8.05 -8.43
CA PHE A 177 14.49 -8.49 -7.04
C PHE A 177 14.13 -9.96 -6.89
N SER A 178 14.64 -10.60 -5.84
CA SER A 178 14.11 -11.88 -5.38
C SER A 178 12.77 -11.65 -4.65
N VAL A 179 11.69 -12.25 -5.16
CA VAL A 179 10.34 -12.06 -4.62
C VAL A 179 9.69 -13.41 -4.30
N ALA A 180 9.12 -13.53 -3.11
CA ALA A 180 8.32 -14.67 -2.69
C ALA A 180 6.91 -14.24 -2.22
N PHE A 181 6.00 -15.19 -2.12
CA PHE A 181 4.73 -15.00 -1.44
C PHE A 181 4.81 -15.58 -0.02
N SER A 182 3.96 -15.09 0.89
CA SER A 182 3.77 -15.72 2.20
C SER A 182 2.42 -16.43 2.31
N PRO A 183 2.37 -17.65 2.87
CA PRO A 183 3.52 -18.45 3.30
C PRO A 183 4.26 -19.10 2.11
N ASP A 184 5.55 -19.37 2.28
CA ASP A 184 6.39 -20.18 1.40
C ASP A 184 7.37 -21.02 2.24
N PRO A 185 6.95 -22.22 2.69
CA PRO A 185 7.77 -23.09 3.53
C PRO A 185 9.08 -23.51 2.87
N ALA A 186 9.14 -23.60 1.53
CA ALA A 186 10.35 -23.98 0.80
C ALA A 186 11.46 -22.93 0.95
N ARG A 187 11.09 -21.68 1.25
CA ARG A 187 12.00 -20.55 1.52
C ARG A 187 12.03 -20.14 3.00
N GLY A 188 11.45 -20.95 3.89
CA GLY A 188 11.38 -20.64 5.33
C GLY A 188 10.47 -19.45 5.66
N ILE A 189 9.57 -19.07 4.75
CA ILE A 189 8.66 -17.94 4.94
C ILE A 189 7.37 -18.45 5.57
N ASP A 190 7.19 -18.13 6.84
CA ASP A 190 5.97 -18.50 7.56
C ASP A 190 4.77 -17.60 7.21
N ARG A 191 3.66 -17.79 7.92
CA ARG A 191 2.37 -17.13 7.69
C ARG A 191 2.27 -15.71 8.25
N ARG A 192 3.31 -15.16 8.89
CA ARG A 192 3.29 -13.81 9.48
C ARG A 192 3.11 -12.72 8.44
N TYR A 193 3.56 -12.96 7.22
CA TYR A 193 3.56 -11.99 6.12
C TYR A 193 2.46 -12.26 5.08
N ARG A 194 1.47 -13.09 5.40
CA ARG A 194 0.47 -13.58 4.42
C ARG A 194 -0.51 -12.52 3.91
N GLY A 195 -0.34 -11.25 4.28
CA GLY A 195 -1.34 -10.21 4.15
C GLY A 195 -2.02 -9.98 5.50
N GLY A 196 -1.75 -8.82 6.09
CA GLY A 196 -2.16 -8.39 7.42
C GLY A 196 -3.66 -8.14 7.52
N TRP A 197 -4.08 -7.52 8.61
CA TRP A 197 -5.50 -7.22 8.81
C TRP A 197 -6.00 -6.16 7.81
N ILE A 198 -5.22 -5.12 7.51
CA ILE A 198 -5.57 -4.09 6.51
C ILE A 198 -5.94 -4.74 5.18
N VAL A 199 -5.02 -5.55 4.63
CA VAL A 199 -5.21 -6.24 3.33
C VAL A 199 -6.45 -7.11 3.33
N ARG A 200 -6.64 -7.94 4.37
CA ARG A 200 -7.77 -8.86 4.46
C ARG A 200 -9.10 -8.15 4.67
N ARG A 201 -9.14 -7.09 5.49
CA ARG A 201 -10.31 -6.25 5.72
C ARG A 201 -10.73 -5.57 4.43
N ALA A 202 -9.81 -4.87 3.77
CA ALA A 202 -10.07 -4.15 2.55
C ALA A 202 -10.58 -5.10 1.45
N ALA A 203 -9.93 -6.24 1.25
CA ALA A 203 -10.38 -7.25 0.29
C ALA A 203 -11.78 -7.79 0.59
N LYS A 204 -12.11 -8.06 1.86
CA LYS A 204 -13.46 -8.47 2.27
C LYS A 204 -14.51 -7.41 1.96
N GLN A 205 -14.17 -6.14 2.15
CA GLN A 205 -15.09 -5.01 1.98
C GLN A 205 -15.27 -4.61 0.50
N PHE A 206 -14.19 -4.62 -0.28
CA PHE A 206 -14.16 -4.01 -1.62
C PHE A 206 -13.74 -4.95 -2.76
N GLY A 207 -13.33 -6.19 -2.47
CA GLY A 207 -12.77 -7.11 -3.48
C GLY A 207 -13.71 -7.38 -4.66
N THR A 208 -15.01 -7.53 -4.39
CA THR A 208 -16.04 -7.72 -5.44
C THR A 208 -16.25 -6.49 -6.33
N ARG A 209 -15.75 -5.33 -5.93
CA ARG A 209 -15.98 -4.04 -6.61
C ARG A 209 -14.83 -3.55 -7.47
N GLY A 210 -13.69 -4.23 -7.47
CA GLY A 210 -12.51 -3.66 -8.16
C GLY A 210 -11.20 -3.77 -7.42
N LEU A 211 -11.21 -4.09 -6.12
CA LEU A 211 -10.02 -4.04 -5.31
C LEU A 211 -9.18 -5.33 -5.43
N ASP A 212 -7.89 -5.13 -5.63
CA ASP A 212 -6.83 -6.07 -5.28
C ASP A 212 -5.99 -5.44 -4.17
N ALA A 213 -5.66 -6.19 -3.12
CA ALA A 213 -4.91 -5.73 -1.96
C ALA A 213 -3.70 -6.64 -1.69
N VAL A 214 -2.54 -6.02 -1.49
CA VAL A 214 -1.26 -6.72 -1.33
C VAL A 214 -0.45 -6.06 -0.22
N GLN A 215 0.04 -6.87 0.71
CA GLN A 215 1.08 -6.47 1.66
C GLN A 215 2.44 -6.64 0.99
N LEU A 216 3.28 -5.62 1.03
CA LEU A 216 4.67 -5.66 0.57
C LEU A 216 5.58 -5.54 1.79
N GLU A 217 6.31 -6.61 2.08
CA GLU A 217 7.34 -6.63 3.12
C GLU A 217 8.72 -6.47 2.46
N LEU A 218 9.41 -5.36 2.74
CA LEU A 218 10.78 -5.14 2.30
C LEU A 218 11.77 -5.66 3.32
N ASN A 219 12.67 -6.54 2.90
CA ASN A 219 13.70 -7.10 3.77
C ASN A 219 14.75 -6.04 4.14
N ASP A 220 15.30 -6.14 5.35
CA ASP A 220 16.35 -5.27 5.90
C ASP A 220 17.53 -5.02 4.95
N ALA A 221 17.89 -6.00 4.13
CA ALA A 221 18.99 -5.87 3.16
C ALA A 221 18.74 -4.76 2.12
N LEU A 222 17.49 -4.56 1.68
CA LEU A 222 17.14 -3.53 0.69
C LEU A 222 17.30 -2.10 1.22
N TRP A 223 17.21 -1.92 2.54
CA TRP A 223 17.34 -0.60 3.17
C TRP A 223 18.77 -0.06 3.16
N ARG A 224 19.74 -0.88 2.74
CA ARG A 224 21.11 -0.44 2.47
C ARG A 224 21.27 0.19 1.09
N LEU A 225 20.30 0.00 0.20
CA LEU A 225 20.32 0.60 -1.13
C LEU A 225 19.89 2.07 -1.06
N PRO A 226 20.36 2.91 -2.01
CA PRO A 226 19.81 4.24 -2.16
C PRO A 226 18.29 4.18 -2.41
N GLN A 227 17.51 4.99 -1.69
CA GLN A 227 16.04 4.90 -1.71
C GLN A 227 15.45 5.19 -3.09
N ARG A 228 16.03 6.13 -3.85
CA ARG A 228 15.49 6.56 -5.14
C ARG A 228 15.52 5.44 -6.20
N PRO A 229 16.64 4.74 -6.46
CA PRO A 229 16.64 3.54 -7.30
C PRO A 229 15.61 2.49 -6.90
N LEU A 230 15.50 2.17 -5.61
CA LEU A 230 14.51 1.21 -5.12
C LEU A 230 13.08 1.67 -5.43
N ALA A 231 12.76 2.93 -5.12
CA ALA A 231 11.48 3.55 -5.44
C ALA A 231 11.17 3.51 -6.95
N HIS A 232 12.17 3.78 -7.80
CA HIS A 232 12.02 3.75 -9.25
C HIS A 232 11.67 2.36 -9.79
N HIS A 233 12.37 1.31 -9.31
CA HIS A 233 12.07 -0.07 -9.71
C HIS A 233 10.68 -0.52 -9.24
N LEU A 234 10.29 -0.16 -8.01
CA LEU A 234 8.95 -0.41 -7.48
C LEU A 234 7.88 0.31 -8.33
N ALA A 235 8.09 1.59 -8.65
CA ALA A 235 7.18 2.39 -9.45
C ALA A 235 6.96 1.78 -10.84
N THR A 236 8.06 1.40 -11.51
CA THR A 236 8.01 0.76 -12.82
C THR A 236 7.21 -0.54 -12.79
N ALA A 237 7.45 -1.40 -11.79
CA ALA A 237 6.72 -2.65 -11.64
C ALA A 237 5.22 -2.43 -11.39
N LEU A 238 4.86 -1.43 -10.57
CA LEU A 238 3.47 -1.09 -10.27
C LEU A 238 2.73 -0.55 -11.50
N VAL A 239 3.34 0.38 -12.25
CA VAL A 239 2.76 0.92 -13.48
C VAL A 239 2.51 -0.19 -14.50
N GLN A 240 3.47 -1.10 -14.68
CA GLN A 240 3.30 -2.27 -15.55
C GLN A 240 2.19 -3.23 -15.07
N THR A 241 1.97 -3.33 -13.75
CA THR A 241 0.91 -4.16 -13.16
C THR A 241 -0.48 -3.57 -13.39
N ILE A 242 -0.65 -2.27 -13.20
CA ILE A 242 -1.97 -1.61 -13.26
C ILE A 242 -2.35 -1.13 -14.67
N SER A 243 -1.38 -1.07 -15.59
CA SER A 243 -1.64 -0.74 -16.99
C SER A 243 -2.53 -1.80 -17.65
N PRO A 244 -3.54 -1.41 -18.46
CA PRO A 244 -4.31 -2.38 -19.24
C PRO A 244 -3.33 -3.17 -20.13
N ARG A 245 -3.30 -4.50 -19.99
CA ARG A 245 -2.60 -5.32 -20.98
C ARG A 245 -3.37 -5.17 -22.29
N SER A 246 -2.71 -4.68 -23.33
CA SER A 246 -3.23 -4.72 -24.69
C SER A 246 -3.59 -6.17 -24.98
N THR A 247 -4.88 -6.50 -25.03
CA THR A 247 -5.34 -7.78 -25.53
C THR A 247 -5.04 -7.79 -27.02
N THR A 248 -3.85 -8.24 -27.41
CA THR A 248 -3.59 -8.69 -28.77
C THR A 248 -4.48 -9.90 -28.99
N THR A 249 -5.70 -9.65 -29.46
CA THR A 249 -6.55 -10.68 -30.05
C THR A 249 -5.82 -11.21 -31.26
N HIS A 250 -5.05 -12.29 -31.08
CA HIS A 250 -4.63 -13.14 -32.19
C HIS A 250 -5.87 -13.80 -32.78
N ASN A 251 -6.54 -13.08 -33.68
CA ASN A 251 -7.49 -13.65 -34.62
C ASN A 251 -6.69 -14.38 -35.71
N GLU A 252 -6.09 -15.52 -35.38
CA GLU A 252 -5.71 -16.49 -36.40
C GLU A 252 -6.99 -17.15 -36.90
N LYS A 253 -7.60 -16.53 -37.92
CA LYS A 253 -8.50 -17.24 -38.82
C LYS A 253 -7.69 -18.33 -39.52
N GLN A 254 -7.80 -19.56 -39.03
CA GLN A 254 -7.46 -20.74 -39.81
C GLN A 254 -8.36 -20.75 -41.05
N ALA A 255 -7.76 -20.57 -42.21
CA ALA A 255 -8.41 -20.84 -43.49
C ALA A 255 -8.60 -22.36 -43.62
N PRO A 256 -9.80 -22.84 -43.99
CA PRO A 256 -9.98 -24.25 -44.30
C PRO A 256 -9.28 -24.57 -45.64
N LEU A 257 -8.48 -25.65 -45.64
CA LEU A 257 -8.05 -26.36 -46.83
C LEU A 257 -9.12 -27.39 -47.22
#